data_AF-A0A8E2F2Q2-F1
#
_entry.id   AF-A0A8E2F2Q2-F1
#
_cell.length_a   1.000
_cell.length_b   1.000
_cell.length_c   1.000
_cell.angle_alpha   90.00
_cell.angle_beta   90.00
_cell.angle_gamma   90.00
#
_symmetry.space_group_name_H-M   'P 1'
#
loop_
_entity.id
_entity.type
_entity.pdbx_description
1 polymer ?
#
loop_
_entity_poly.entity_id
_entity_poly.type
_entity_poly.pdbx_seq_one_letter_code
_entity_poly.pdbx_strand_id
1 'polypeptide(L)'
;MSIPIIPFSEPPYLAGLPSPYYKETHLKWQKACRAFIQENLIDQALEWDTIETLPESVFKKFAAANMLIPSLPAPLPVEWLKRLGIHELLGVLKVEDFDYIHTMIYCDEV
;
A
#
# COMPACT_ATOMS: atom_id res chain seq x y z
N MET A 1 -2.53 -3.83 16.41
CA MET A 1 -3.42 -4.95 16.07
C MET A 1 -4.81 -4.34 16.04
N SER A 2 -5.54 -4.43 14.93
CA SER A 2 -6.90 -3.88 14.88
C SER A 2 -7.84 -4.90 15.51
N ILE A 3 -8.75 -4.46 16.38
CA ILE A 3 -9.85 -5.28 16.87
C ILE A 3 -11.06 -4.80 16.07
N PRO A 4 -11.51 -5.54 15.04
CA PRO A 4 -12.62 -5.09 14.21
C PRO A 4 -13.88 -4.98 15.06
N ILE A 5 -14.48 -3.78 15.08
CA ILE A 5 -15.74 -3.51 15.76
C ILE A 5 -16.95 -4.06 14.99
N ILE A 6 -16.79 -4.26 13.68
CA ILE A 6 -17.81 -4.80 12.78
C ILE A 6 -17.34 -6.19 12.33
N PRO A 7 -18.15 -7.25 12.52
CA PRO A 7 -17.79 -8.58 12.06
C PRO A 7 -17.44 -8.58 10.56
N PHE A 8 -16.33 -9.24 10.21
CA PHE A 8 -15.84 -9.37 8.83
C PHE A 8 -15.45 -8.05 8.14
N SER A 9 -15.31 -6.94 8.87
CA SER A 9 -14.84 -5.67 8.28
C SER A 9 -13.34 -5.64 8.01
N GLU A 10 -12.60 -6.60 8.56
CA GLU A 10 -11.15 -6.72 8.39
C GLU A 10 -10.79 -8.19 8.13
N PRO A 11 -9.76 -8.45 7.31
CA PRO A 11 -9.28 -9.79 7.07
C PRO A 11 -8.65 -10.40 8.33
N PRO A 12 -8.70 -11.74 8.49
CA PRO A 12 -8.19 -12.45 9.67
C PRO A 12 -6.77 -12.06 10.11
N TYR A 13 -5.87 -11.81 9.16
CA TYR A 13 -4.48 -11.47 9.47
C TYR A 13 -4.32 -10.10 10.14
N LEU A 14 -5.24 -9.16 9.89
CA LEU A 14 -5.26 -7.85 10.55
C LEU A 14 -5.95 -7.90 11.92
N ALA A 15 -6.95 -8.78 12.05
CA ALA A 15 -7.63 -9.08 13.30
C ALA A 15 -6.76 -9.86 14.32
N GLY A 16 -5.50 -10.17 13.97
CA GLY A 16 -4.56 -10.86 14.86
C GLY A 16 -4.68 -12.38 14.86
N LEU A 17 -5.44 -12.96 13.93
CA LEU A 17 -5.50 -14.42 13.77
C LEU A 17 -4.22 -14.94 13.11
N PRO A 18 -3.67 -16.07 13.60
CA PRO A 18 -2.42 -16.61 13.07
C PRO A 18 -2.59 -17.06 11.62
N SER A 19 -1.58 -16.78 10.79
CA SER A 19 -1.54 -17.24 9.40
C SER A 19 -0.11 -17.60 9.02
N PRO A 20 0.11 -18.70 8.28
CA PRO A 20 1.44 -19.09 7.81
C PRO A 20 1.94 -18.22 6.65
N TYR A 21 1.06 -17.40 6.04
CA TYR A 21 1.38 -16.62 4.84
C TYR A 21 1.91 -15.22 5.16
N TYR A 22 1.43 -14.61 6.25
CA TYR A 22 1.74 -13.22 6.56
C TYR A 22 2.94 -13.09 7.50
N LYS A 23 3.81 -12.13 7.17
CA LYS A 23 5.00 -11.73 7.91
C LYS A 23 4.80 -10.35 8.53
N GLU A 24 5.72 -9.94 9.39
CA GLU A 24 5.72 -8.60 9.98
C GLU A 24 5.82 -7.49 8.90
N THR A 25 6.54 -7.75 7.81
CA THR A 25 6.66 -6.81 6.67
C THR A 25 5.32 -6.54 6.02
N HIS A 26 4.47 -7.57 5.85
CA HIS A 26 3.12 -7.42 5.29
C HIS A 26 2.23 -6.54 6.17
N LEU A 27 2.31 -6.70 7.50
CA LEU A 27 1.52 -5.90 8.45
C LEU A 27 1.98 -4.43 8.50
N LYS A 28 3.28 -4.17 8.39
CA LYS A 28 3.82 -2.80 8.32
C LYS A 28 3.45 -2.13 6.99
N TRP A 29 3.59 -2.88 5.89
CA TRP A 29 3.23 -2.44 4.56
C TRP A 29 1.74 -2.07 4.47
N GLN A 30 0.86 -2.96 4.93
CA GLN A 30 -0.59 -2.74 4.97
C GLN A 30 -0.94 -1.42 5.66
N LYS A 31 -0.42 -1.18 6.88
CA LYS A 31 -0.69 0.06 7.62
C LYS A 31 -0.21 1.31 6.89
N ALA A 32 0.97 1.23 6.25
CA ALA A 32 1.52 2.34 5.50
C ALA A 32 0.70 2.64 4.24
N CYS A 33 0.30 1.61 3.49
CA CYS A 33 -0.60 1.74 2.35
C CYS A 33 -1.93 2.36 2.77
N ARG A 34 -2.57 1.82 3.81
CA ARG A 34 -3.84 2.33 4.32
C ARG A 34 -3.76 3.81 4.67
N ALA A 35 -2.74 4.21 5.43
CA ALA A 35 -2.55 5.61 5.79
C ALA A 35 -2.32 6.49 4.55
N PHE A 36 -1.48 6.03 3.62
CA PHE A 36 -1.18 6.77 2.39
C PHE A 36 -2.42 6.94 1.51
N ILE A 37 -3.19 5.88 1.29
CA ILE A 37 -4.40 5.90 0.45
C ILE A 37 -5.52 6.70 1.13
N GLN A 38 -5.68 6.58 2.46
CA GLN A 38 -6.65 7.37 3.20
C GLN A 38 -6.41 8.87 2.99
N GLU A 39 -5.18 9.31 3.24
CA GLU A 39 -4.81 10.74 3.18
C GLU A 39 -4.84 11.31 1.74
N ASN A 40 -4.42 10.51 0.75
CA ASN A 40 -4.16 10.99 -0.61
C ASN A 40 -5.25 10.62 -1.64
N LEU A 41 -6.23 9.80 -1.28
CA LEU A 41 -7.37 9.46 -2.12
C LEU A 41 -8.71 9.49 -1.37
N ILE A 42 -8.87 8.68 -0.32
CA ILE A 42 -10.20 8.41 0.26
C ILE A 42 -10.79 9.66 0.93
N ASP A 43 -9.98 10.43 1.66
CA ASP A 43 -10.45 11.62 2.40
C ASP A 43 -11.10 12.67 1.49
N GLN A 44 -10.70 12.74 0.21
CA GLN A 44 -11.26 13.68 -0.78
C GLN A 44 -12.14 13.01 -1.84
N ALA A 45 -12.33 11.69 -1.78
CA ALA A 45 -13.00 10.91 -2.82
C ALA A 45 -14.42 11.42 -3.13
N LEU A 46 -15.21 11.76 -2.10
CA LEU A 46 -16.58 12.25 -2.28
C LEU A 46 -16.64 13.60 -2.99
N GLU A 47 -15.69 14.50 -2.69
CA GLU A 47 -15.60 15.80 -3.35
C GLU A 47 -15.28 15.60 -4.84
N TRP A 48 -14.29 14.76 -5.13
CA TRP A 48 -13.83 14.49 -6.50
C TRP A 48 -14.87 13.75 -7.34
N ASP A 49 -15.65 12.87 -6.72
CA ASP A 49 -16.80 12.22 -7.33
C ASP A 49 -17.89 13.24 -7.67
N THR A 50 -18.19 14.17 -6.75
CA THR A 50 -19.20 15.22 -6.96
C THR A 50 -18.83 16.17 -8.10
N ILE A 51 -17.55 16.51 -8.26
CA ILE A 51 -17.06 17.38 -9.35
C ILE A 51 -16.66 16.61 -10.61
N GLU A 52 -16.83 15.28 -10.60
CA GLU A 52 -16.49 14.35 -11.68
C GLU A 52 -15.04 14.50 -12.20
N THR A 53 -14.11 14.91 -11.35
CA THR A 53 -12.74 15.26 -11.74
C THR A 53 -11.73 14.87 -10.67
N LEU A 54 -10.70 14.12 -11.06
CA LEU A 54 -9.53 13.83 -10.22
C LEU A 54 -8.43 14.89 -10.43
N PRO A 55 -7.96 15.58 -9.38
CA PRO A 55 -6.91 16.58 -9.52
C PRO A 55 -5.57 15.98 -10.00
N GLU A 56 -4.88 16.67 -10.93
CA GLU A 56 -3.56 16.22 -11.43
C GLU A 56 -2.50 16.10 -10.32
N SER A 57 -2.66 16.86 -9.23
CA SER A 57 -1.76 16.81 -8.08
C SER A 57 -1.69 15.43 -7.43
N VAL A 58 -2.74 14.62 -7.55
CA VAL A 58 -2.79 13.23 -7.04
C VAL A 58 -1.73 12.37 -7.73
N PHE A 59 -1.64 12.42 -9.06
CA PHE A 59 -0.63 11.67 -9.80
C PHE A 59 0.80 12.07 -9.39
N LYS A 60 1.04 13.36 -9.18
CA LYS A 60 2.34 13.87 -8.73
C LYS A 60 2.69 13.36 -7.33
N LYS A 61 1.73 13.30 -6.42
CA LYS A 61 1.91 12.74 -5.07
C LYS A 61 2.27 11.26 -5.12
N PHE A 62 1.54 10.47 -5.91
CA PHE A 62 1.81 9.03 -6.07
C PHE A 62 3.18 8.75 -6.70
N ALA A 63 3.55 9.52 -7.73
CA ALA A 63 4.86 9.41 -8.36
C ALA A 63 5.99 9.77 -7.39
N ALA A 64 5.85 10.87 -6.64
CA ALA A 64 6.85 11.30 -5.66
C ALA A 64 7.03 10.30 -4.51
N ALA A 65 5.96 9.59 -4.12
CA ALA A 65 6.00 8.55 -3.10
C ALA A 65 6.40 7.17 -3.62
N ASN A 66 6.73 7.03 -4.92
CA ASN A 66 7.03 5.76 -5.59
C ASN A 66 5.89 4.72 -5.56
N MET A 67 4.64 5.17 -5.44
CA MET A 67 3.47 4.29 -5.29
C MET A 67 2.92 3.73 -6.61
N LEU A 68 3.67 3.87 -7.71
CA LEU A 68 3.43 3.12 -8.96
C LEU A 68 4.25 1.83 -9.01
N ILE A 69 5.32 1.72 -8.21
CA ILE A 69 6.20 0.55 -8.18
C ILE A 69 5.45 -0.72 -7.74
N PRO A 70 4.55 -0.69 -6.73
CA PRO A 70 3.82 -1.90 -6.32
C PRO A 70 2.93 -2.51 -7.41
N SER A 71 2.67 -1.80 -8.52
CA SER A 71 1.96 -2.33 -9.69
C SER A 71 2.84 -3.19 -10.62
N LEU A 72 4.16 -3.25 -10.35
CA LEU A 72 5.07 -4.17 -11.02
C LEU A 72 4.92 -5.60 -10.46
N PRO A 73 5.14 -6.64 -11.28
CA PRO A 73 5.12 -8.01 -10.80
C PRO A 73 6.28 -8.27 -9.82
N ALA A 74 6.03 -9.11 -8.82
CA ALA A 74 7.08 -9.58 -7.92
C ALA A 74 7.91 -10.72 -8.56
N PRO A 75 9.22 -10.82 -8.27
CA PRO A 75 10.03 -9.87 -7.50
C PRO A 75 10.31 -8.58 -8.28
N LEU A 76 10.47 -7.47 -7.56
CA LEU A 76 10.77 -6.17 -8.16
C LEU A 76 12.16 -6.16 -8.83
N PRO A 77 12.42 -5.25 -9.80
CA PRO A 77 13.75 -5.06 -10.39
C PRO A 77 14.71 -4.35 -9.42
N VAL A 78 15.09 -5.02 -8.33
CA VAL A 78 15.83 -4.48 -7.17
C VAL A 78 17.09 -3.71 -7.57
N GLU A 79 17.90 -4.27 -8.46
CA GLU A 79 19.15 -3.63 -8.92
C GLU A 79 18.90 -2.27 -9.56
N TRP A 80 17.84 -2.12 -10.37
CA TRP A 80 17.50 -0.85 -10.97
C TRP A 80 16.93 0.14 -9.96
N LEU A 81 16.06 -0.32 -9.06
CA LEU A 81 15.49 0.53 -8.02
C LEU A 81 16.58 1.12 -7.13
N LYS A 82 17.55 0.31 -6.70
CA LYS A 82 18.68 0.78 -5.88
C LYS A 82 19.57 1.78 -6.61
N ARG A 83 19.82 1.60 -7.92
CA ARG A 83 20.55 2.59 -8.74
C ARG A 83 19.81 3.92 -8.89
N LEU A 84 18.49 3.91 -8.81
CA LEU A 84 17.64 5.11 -8.79
C LEU A 84 17.51 5.72 -7.37
N GLY A 85 18.21 5.17 -6.38
CA GLY A 85 18.14 5.64 -4.99
C GLY A 85 16.94 5.11 -4.21
N ILE A 86 16.14 4.21 -4.79
CA ILE A 86 14.92 3.66 -4.19
C ILE A 86 15.28 2.36 -3.48
N HIS A 87 15.33 2.42 -2.16
CA HIS A 87 15.72 1.29 -1.31
C HIS A 87 14.52 0.72 -0.53
N GLU A 88 13.57 1.60 -0.19
CA GLU A 88 12.40 1.26 0.60
C GLU A 88 11.16 1.92 0.01
N LEU A 89 10.02 1.26 0.15
CA LEU A 89 8.70 1.77 -0.18
C LEU A 89 8.02 2.25 1.10
N LEU A 90 7.54 3.50 1.07
CA LEU A 90 6.94 4.21 2.21
C LEU A 90 7.79 4.18 3.50
N GLY A 91 9.11 3.94 3.40
CA GLY A 91 10.01 3.82 4.54
C GLY A 91 9.75 2.61 5.46
N VAL A 92 8.93 1.63 5.03
CA VAL A 92 8.56 0.48 5.85
C VAL A 92 8.89 -0.88 5.22
N LEU A 93 9.08 -0.93 3.90
CA LEU A 93 9.29 -2.16 3.15
C LEU A 93 10.51 -2.03 2.23
N LYS A 94 11.52 -2.87 2.43
CA LYS A 94 12.66 -2.94 1.52
C LYS A 94 12.24 -3.51 0.17
N VAL A 95 12.81 -2.98 -0.91
CA VAL A 95 12.44 -3.39 -2.28
C VAL A 95 12.75 -4.87 -2.55
N GLU A 96 13.75 -5.44 -1.88
CA GLU A 96 14.09 -6.88 -1.94
C GLU A 96 13.11 -7.81 -1.19
N ASP A 97 12.35 -7.29 -0.23
CA ASP A 97 11.40 -8.08 0.57
C ASP A 97 10.00 -8.11 -0.07
N PHE A 98 9.80 -7.39 -1.18
CA PHE A 98 8.52 -7.29 -1.87
C PHE A 98 8.14 -8.61 -2.56
N ASP A 99 6.97 -9.15 -2.19
CA ASP A 99 6.41 -10.40 -2.70
C ASP A 99 4.95 -10.23 -3.13
N TYR A 100 4.35 -11.28 -3.69
CA TYR A 100 2.96 -11.23 -4.18
C TYR A 100 1.91 -10.93 -3.10
N ILE A 101 2.20 -11.17 -1.82
CA ILE A 101 1.28 -10.79 -0.73
C ILE A 101 1.34 -9.28 -0.52
N HIS A 102 2.51 -8.63 -0.69
CA HIS A 102 2.60 -7.17 -0.68
C HIS A 102 1.84 -6.55 -1.86
N THR A 103 1.88 -7.16 -3.05
CA THR A 103 1.05 -6.76 -4.19
C THR A 103 -0.44 -6.89 -3.87
N MET A 104 -0.87 -8.04 -3.35
CA MET A 104 -2.28 -8.27 -2.99
C MET A 104 -2.77 -7.26 -1.95
N ILE A 105 -1.98 -6.97 -0.91
CA ILE A 105 -2.30 -5.95 0.10
C ILE A 105 -2.42 -4.58 -0.54
N TYR A 106 -1.50 -4.21 -1.44
CA TYR A 106 -1.57 -2.91 -2.09
C TYR A 106 -2.82 -2.77 -2.96
N CYS A 107 -3.19 -3.82 -3.71
CA CYS A 107 -4.43 -3.83 -4.49
C CYS A 107 -5.70 -3.79 -3.65
N ASP A 108 -5.67 -4.28 -2.41
CA ASP A 108 -6.81 -4.26 -1.49
C ASP A 108 -7.00 -2.88 -0.83
N GLU A 109 -5.91 -2.12 -0.66
CA GLU A 109 -5.95 -0.79 -0.04
C GLU A 109 -6.19 0.36 -1.03
N VAL A 110 -5.96 0.16 -2.34
CA VAL A 110 -6.18 1.15 -3.42
C VAL A 110 -7.61 1.05 -3.96
#